data_AF-A0A0F9IDT3-F1
#
_entry.id   AF-A0A0F9IDT3-F1
#
_cell.length_a   1.000
_cell.length_b   1.000
_cell.length_c   1.000
_cell.angle_alpha   90.00
_cell.angle_beta   90.00
_cell.angle_gamma   90.00
#
_symmetry.space_group_name_H-M   'P 1'
#
loop_
_entity.id
_entity.type
_entity.pdbx_description
1 polymer ?
#
loop_
_entity_poly.entity_id
_entity_poly.type
_entity_poly.pdbx_seq_one_letter_code
_entity_poly.pdbx_strand_id
1 'polypeptide(L)'
;MVRILAFDIGASSGRAIVGILENEILKLDEIYRFRNEGVCVNNSLYWDVLRIFQKMKKSLLIYVKKYGHILDSIGVNTWGVDFVLLDENDELIGPIYHYRDNRTDG
;
A
#
# COMPACT_ATOMS: atom_id res chain seq x y z
N MET A 1 11.14 18.42 14.75
CA MET A 1 10.79 17.00 14.57
C MET A 1 9.86 16.90 13.36
N VAL A 2 10.18 16.03 12.41
CA VAL A 2 9.35 15.72 11.22
C VAL A 2 8.87 14.28 11.35
N ARG A 3 7.60 14.01 11.03
CA ARG A 3 7.00 12.68 11.00
C ARG A 3 6.47 12.36 9.61
N ILE A 4 6.95 11.25 9.06
CA ILE A 4 6.65 10.77 7.72
C ILE A 4 6.06 9.38 7.84
N LEU A 5 5.00 9.09 7.11
CA LEU A 5 4.44 7.73 7.02
C LEU A 5 4.77 7.14 5.66
N ALA A 6 5.59 6.10 5.65
CA ALA A 6 5.93 5.35 4.44
C ALA A 6 5.13 4.06 4.36
N PHE A 7 4.47 3.84 3.24
CA PHE A 7 3.89 2.57 2.85
C PHE A 7 4.87 1.85 1.92
N ASP A 8 5.24 0.63 2.27
CA ASP A 8 6.03 -0.27 1.44
C ASP A 8 5.22 -1.54 1.21
N ILE A 9 4.74 -1.73 -0.02
CA ILE A 9 3.77 -2.75 -0.37
C ILE A 9 4.40 -3.65 -1.43
N GLY A 10 4.85 -4.82 -1.00
CA GLY A 10 5.37 -5.86 -1.88
C GLY A 10 4.29 -6.87 -2.30
N ALA A 11 4.68 -7.82 -3.15
CA ALA A 11 3.76 -8.80 -3.73
C ALA A 11 3.14 -9.79 -2.72
N SER A 12 3.72 -9.94 -1.52
CA SER A 12 3.23 -10.86 -0.48
C SER A 12 2.90 -10.17 0.85
N SER A 13 3.40 -8.97 1.08
CA SER A 13 3.20 -8.23 2.33
C SER A 13 3.27 -6.73 2.10
N GLY A 14 2.52 -5.98 2.90
CA GLY A 14 2.66 -4.54 3.00
C GLY A 14 2.94 -4.12 4.44
N ARG A 15 3.62 -2.98 4.58
CA ARG A 15 3.94 -2.38 5.88
C ARG A 15 3.78 -0.86 5.84
N ALA A 16 3.43 -0.31 7.00
CA ALA A 16 3.39 1.11 7.26
C ALA A 16 4.45 1.43 8.32
N ILE A 17 5.40 2.30 7.97
CA ILE A 17 6.54 2.67 8.80
C ILE A 17 6.49 4.18 9.03
N VAL A 18 6.58 4.58 10.30
CA VAL A 18 6.75 5.99 10.67
C VAL A 18 8.24 6.30 10.74
N GLY A 19 8.69 7.24 9.92
CA GLY A 19 9.98 7.89 10.04
C GLY A 19 9.85 9.13 10.90
N ILE A 20 10.63 9.22 11.98
CA ILE A 20 10.71 10.40 12.86
C ILE A 20 12.11 10.97 12.71
N LEU A 21 12.22 12.14 12.08
CA LEU A 21 13.48 12.85 11.93
C LEU A 21 13.56 14.00 12.95
N GLU A 22 14.50 13.90 13.87
CA GLU A 22 14.72 14.90 14.91
C GLU A 22 16.21 15.00 15.21
N ASN A 23 16.75 16.22 15.22
CA ASN A 23 18.18 16.49 15.44
C ASN A 23 19.08 15.62 14.55
N GLU A 24 18.73 15.54 13.25
CA GLU A 24 19.42 14.73 12.22
C GLU A 24 19.42 13.20 12.47
N ILE A 25 18.69 12.73 13.48
CA ILE A 25 18.54 11.31 13.77
C ILE A 25 17.20 10.83 13.22
N LEU A 26 17.25 9.84 12.32
CA LEU A 26 16.08 9.14 11.83
C LEU A 26 15.78 7.93 12.71
N LYS A 27 14.60 7.92 13.33
CA LYS A 27 14.03 6.76 14.02
C LYS A 27 12.93 6.16 13.16
N LEU A 28 12.89 4.83 13.09
CA LEU A 28 11.88 4.08 12.34
C LEU A 28 11.01 3.28 13.30
N ASP A 29 9.70 3.32 13.08
CA ASP A 29 8.73 2.53 13.83
C ASP A 29 7.73 1.88 12.86
N GLU A 30 7.78 0.57 12.74
CA GLU A 30 6.81 -0.19 11.96
C GLU A 30 5.50 -0.31 12.75
N ILE A 31 4.49 0.47 12.37
CA ILE A 31 3.22 0.54 13.11
C ILE A 31 2.22 -0.52 12.64
N TYR A 32 2.36 -1.01 11.42
CA TYR A 32 1.43 -1.98 10.87
C TYR A 32 2.06 -2.83 9.78
N ARG A 33 1.82 -4.14 9.83
CA ARG A 33 2.15 -5.11 8.80
C ARG A 33 0.91 -5.92 8.44
N PHE A 34 0.73 -6.17 7.14
CA PHE A 34 -0.37 -6.94 6.62
C PHE A 34 0.07 -7.85 5.48
N ARG A 35 -0.64 -8.97 5.29
CA ARG A 35 -0.49 -9.82 4.09
C ARG A 35 -1.07 -9.08 2.89
N ASN A 36 -0.36 -9.11 1.77
CA ASN A 36 -0.84 -8.65 0.48
C ASN A 36 -0.94 -9.87 -0.43
N GLU A 37 -2.15 -10.27 -0.80
CA GLU A 37 -2.40 -11.53 -1.48
C GLU A 37 -3.22 -11.29 -2.73
N GLY A 38 -2.86 -11.97 -3.81
CA GLY A 38 -3.69 -12.02 -4.99
C GLY A 38 -4.98 -12.81 -4.73
N VAL A 39 -6.03 -12.46 -5.45
CA VAL A 39 -7.33 -13.12 -5.41
C VAL A 39 -7.50 -13.89 -6.71
N CYS A 40 -7.68 -15.20 -6.61
CA CYS A 40 -7.97 -16.06 -7.75
C CYS A 40 -9.47 -16.02 -8.07
N VAL A 41 -9.83 -15.66 -9.30
CA VAL A 41 -11.20 -15.69 -9.82
C VAL A 41 -11.16 -16.27 -11.23
N ASN A 42 -11.90 -17.35 -11.47
CA ASN A 42 -12.03 -17.99 -12.79
C ASN A 42 -10.68 -18.24 -13.50
N ASN A 43 -9.73 -18.84 -12.79
CA ASN A 43 -8.36 -19.12 -13.25
C ASN A 43 -7.47 -17.90 -13.52
N SER A 44 -7.94 -16.69 -13.21
CA SER A 44 -7.12 -15.49 -13.23
C SER A 44 -6.78 -15.01 -11.82
N LEU A 45 -5.63 -14.36 -11.67
CA LEU A 45 -5.10 -13.80 -10.44
C LEU A 45 -5.14 -12.26 -10.49
N TYR A 46 -5.75 -11.67 -9.47
CA TYR A 46 -5.98 -10.23 -9.38
C TYR A 46 -5.45 -9.64 -8.09
N TRP A 47 -5.12 -8.35 -8.08
CA TRP A 47 -4.87 -7.59 -6.87
C TRP A 47 -6.17 -7.13 -6.21
N ASP A 48 -6.28 -7.31 -4.90
CA ASP A 48 -7.36 -6.71 -4.10
C ASP A 48 -6.96 -5.30 -3.64
N VAL A 49 -6.95 -4.35 -4.57
CA VAL A 49 -6.51 -2.97 -4.27
C VAL A 49 -7.41 -2.26 -3.26
N LEU A 50 -8.70 -2.60 -3.21
CA LEU A 50 -9.63 -2.03 -2.23
C LEU A 50 -9.26 -2.49 -0.82
N ARG A 51 -8.89 -3.76 -0.64
CA ARG A 51 -8.37 -4.24 0.63
C ARG A 51 -7.03 -3.62 0.98
N ILE A 52 -6.10 -3.46 0.03
CA ILE A 52 -4.84 -2.73 0.26
C ILE A 52 -5.14 -1.31 0.76
N PHE A 53 -6.04 -0.58 0.11
CA PHE A 53 -6.44 0.77 0.52
C PHE A 53 -7.09 0.78 1.92
N GLN A 54 -7.91 -0.21 2.27
CA GLN A 54 -8.41 -0.36 3.63
C GLN A 54 -7.29 -0.58 4.66
N LYS A 55 -6.24 -1.34 4.33
CA LYS A 55 -5.07 -1.51 5.20
C LYS A 55 -4.28 -0.21 5.37
N MET A 56 -4.16 0.59 4.32
CA MET A 56 -3.54 1.92 4.39
C MET A 56 -4.34 2.86 5.31
N LYS A 57 -5.67 2.93 5.16
CA LYS A 57 -6.55 3.69 6.06
C LYS A 57 -6.45 3.22 7.51
N LYS A 58 -6.39 1.91 7.75
CA LYS A 58 -6.17 1.36 9.10
C LYS A 58 -4.82 1.81 9.68
N SER A 59 -3.77 1.88 8.86
CA SER A 59 -2.46 2.35 9.30
C SER A 59 -2.49 3.81 9.73
N LEU A 60 -3.25 4.67 9.02
CA LEU A 60 -3.47 6.06 9.42
C LEU A 60 -4.19 6.16 10.78
N LEU A 61 -5.20 5.31 11.03
CA LEU A 61 -5.86 5.27 12.34
C LEU A 61 -4.90 4.83 13.46
N ILE A 62 -4.04 3.84 13.20
CA ILE A 62 -3.00 3.41 14.14
C ILE A 62 -2.01 4.55 14.39
N TYR A 63 -1.59 5.25 13.34
CA TYR A 63 -0.72 6.42 13.44
C TYR A 63 -1.34 7.48 14.35
N VAL A 64 -2.57 7.90 14.08
CA VAL A 64 -3.25 8.95 14.85
C VAL A 64 -3.39 8.55 16.32
N LYS A 65 -3.72 7.29 16.59
CA LYS A 65 -3.83 6.78 17.97
C LYS A 65 -2.49 6.80 18.72
N LYS A 66 -1.36 6.58 18.02
CA LYS A 66 -0.03 6.48 18.64
C LYS A 66 0.71 7.81 18.72
N TYR A 67 0.56 8.67 17.70
CA TYR A 67 1.37 9.88 17.53
C TYR A 67 0.57 11.18 17.52
N GLY A 68 -0.76 11.12 17.47
CA GLY A 68 -1.64 12.27 17.26
C GLY A 68 -1.82 12.61 15.78
N HIS A 69 -2.39 13.79 15.50
CA HIS A 69 -2.86 14.15 14.15
C HIS A 69 -1.80 14.82 13.26
N ILE A 70 -0.65 15.22 13.80
CA ILE A 70 0.42 15.85 13.02
C ILE A 70 1.15 14.78 12.22
N LEU A 71 1.11 14.87 10.90
CA LEU A 71 1.83 14.04 9.94
C LEU A 71 2.29 14.94 8.79
N ASP A 72 3.60 15.05 8.58
CA ASP A 72 4.18 16.04 7.66
C ASP A 72 4.15 15.56 6.20
N SER A 73 4.31 14.24 5.98
CA SER A 73 4.17 13.66 4.65
C SER A 73 3.82 12.18 4.66
N ILE A 74 3.34 11.70 3.51
CA ILE A 74 3.10 10.28 3.23
C ILE A 74 3.85 9.91 1.96
N GLY A 75 4.53 8.77 1.97
CA GLY A 75 5.13 8.15 0.79
C GLY A 75 4.56 6.76 0.54
N VAL A 76 4.41 6.37 -0.73
CA VAL A 76 3.95 5.03 -1.12
C VAL A 76 4.93 4.43 -2.12
N ASN A 77 5.43 3.24 -1.81
CA ASN A 77 6.22 2.40 -2.68
C ASN A 77 5.49 1.06 -2.85
N THR A 78 5.31 0.63 -4.10
CA THR A 78 4.72 -0.65 -4.45
C THR A 78 5.68 -1.49 -5.29
N TRP A 79 5.31 -2.75 -5.54
CA TRP A 79 5.88 -3.50 -6.65
C TRP A 79 5.66 -2.75 -7.98
N GLY A 80 6.52 -3.00 -8.97
CA GLY A 80 6.41 -2.41 -10.31
C GLY A 80 5.59 -3.26 -11.28
N VAL A 81 5.64 -2.91 -12.58
CA VAL A 81 5.00 -3.59 -13.72
C VAL A 81 3.48 -3.45 -13.78
N ASP A 82 2.78 -3.74 -12.69
CA ASP A 82 1.31 -3.72 -12.69
C ASP A 82 0.77 -2.29 -12.72
N PHE A 83 -0.43 -2.17 -13.26
CA PHE A 83 -1.14 -0.91 -13.45
C PHE A 83 -2.64 -1.13 -13.25
N VAL A 84 -3.35 -0.04 -12.99
CA VAL A 84 -4.82 0.01 -12.99
C VAL A 84 -5.28 0.82 -14.19
N LEU A 85 -6.46 0.50 -14.72
CA LEU A 85 -7.10 1.30 -15.76
C LEU A 85 -8.19 2.13 -15.11
N LEU A 86 -8.25 3.41 -15.49
CA LEU A 86 -9.26 4.35 -15.06
C LEU A 86 -10.05 4.85 -16.27
N ASP A 87 -11.33 5.16 -16.06
CA ASP A 87 -12.13 5.87 -17.05
C ASP A 87 -11.94 7.40 -16.95
N GLU A 88 -12.72 8.15 -17.74
CA GLU A 88 -12.66 9.63 -17.76
C GLU A 88 -13.10 10.30 -16.45
N ASN A 89 -13.69 9.55 -15.52
CA ASN A 89 -14.12 10.01 -14.20
C ASN A 89 -13.22 9.51 -13.07
N ASP A 90 -12.03 8.99 -13.39
CA ASP A 90 -11.10 8.35 -12.45
C ASP A 90 -11.66 7.09 -11.75
N GLU A 91 -12.65 6.43 -12.35
CA GLU A 91 -13.23 5.18 -11.82
C GLU A 91 -12.50 3.94 -12.36
N LEU A 92 -12.36 2.91 -11.52
CA LEU A 92 -11.66 1.67 -11.88
C LEU A 92 -12.38 0.90 -13.00
N ILE A 93 -11.66 0.60 -14.08
CA ILE A 93 -12.14 -0.25 -15.16
C ILE A 93 -11.71 -1.71 -14.91
N GLY A 94 -12.68 -2.53 -14.52
CA GLY A 94 -12.50 -3.98 -14.42
C GLY A 94 -11.58 -4.46 -13.29
N PRO A 95 -11.30 -5.77 -13.22
CA PRO A 95 -10.43 -6.33 -12.20
C PRO A 95 -8.95 -6.05 -12.53
N ILE A 96 -8.13 -5.88 -11.49
CA ILE A 96 -6.73 -5.46 -11.63
C ILE A 96 -5.84 -6.68 -11.62
N TYR A 97 -5.29 -7.01 -12.79
CA TYR A 97 -4.49 -8.22 -12.94
C TYR A 97 -3.22 -8.17 -12.10
N HIS A 98 -2.87 -9.32 -11.54
CA HIS A 98 -1.58 -9.56 -10.92
C HIS A 98 -0.57 -9.92 -12.01
N TYR A 99 0.65 -9.40 -11.95
CA TYR A 99 1.71 -9.76 -12.92
C TYR A 99 2.04 -11.26 -13.03
N ARG A 100 1.56 -12.09 -12.08
CA ARG A 100 1.74 -13.55 -12.07
C ARG A 100 0.55 -14.30 -12.67
N ASP A 101 -0.42 -13.57 -13.18
CA ASP A 101 -1.53 -14.12 -13.94
C ASP A 101 -1.03 -14.77 -15.24
N ASN A 102 -1.63 -15.88 -15.64
CA ASN A 102 -1.22 -16.65 -16.81
C ASN A 102 -1.71 -16.05 -18.14
N ARG A 103 -2.45 -14.93 -18.15
CA ARG A 103 -2.92 -14.29 -19.40
C ARG A 103 -1.81 -13.88 -20.37
N THR A 104 -0.58 -13.75 -19.88
CA THR A 104 0.60 -13.39 -20.68
C THR A 104 1.49 -14.59 -21.00
N ASP A 105 1.05 -15.81 -20.69
CA ASP A 105 1.75 -17.04 -21.10
C ASP A 105 1.69 -17.20 -22.62
N GLY A 106 2.80 -17.64 -23.23
CA GLY A 106 2.97 -17.81 -24.68
C GLY A 106 3.09 -19.27 -25.11
#